data_AF-A0A959GP24-F1
#
_entry.id   AF-A0A959GP24-F1
#
_cell.length_a   1.000
_cell.length_b   1.000
_cell.length_c   1.000
_cell.angle_alpha   90.00
_cell.angle_beta   90.00
_cell.angle_gamma   90.00
#
_symmetry.space_group_name_H-M   'P 1'
#
loop_
_entity.id
_entity.type
_entity.pdbx_description
1 polymer ?
#
loop_
_entity_poly.entity_id
_entity_poly.type
_entity_poly.pdbx_seq_one_letter_code
_entity_poly.pdbx_strand_id
1 'polypeptide(L)'
;MLITAAAPMPDSLKAWYQRLDMDIQEIYGLTETCGGFTMTREGEDTAGTVGRALKGAEMKIARDSGEVLARGPWFMAGYYKDPVKTAC
;
A
#
# COMPACT_ATOMS: atom_id res chain seq x y z
N MET A 1 -0.30 -17.01 -3.07
CA MET A 1 -0.15 -15.58 -2.75
C MET A 1 -0.83 -15.32 -1.41
N LEU A 2 -0.04 -14.99 -0.39
CA LEU A 2 -0.52 -14.62 0.94
C LEU A 2 -0.31 -13.11 1.11
N ILE A 3 -1.35 -12.41 1.56
CA ILE A 3 -1.34 -10.93 1.62
C ILE A 3 -1.84 -10.49 2.99
N THR A 4 -1.16 -9.49 3.55
CA THR A 4 -1.63 -8.72 4.69
C THR A 4 -1.64 -7.23 4.37
N ALA A 5 -2.47 -6.47 5.10
CA ALA A 5 -2.64 -5.03 4.92
C ALA A 5 -3.11 -4.39 6.23
N ALA A 6 -3.41 -3.09 6.19
CA ALA A 6 -3.91 -2.25 7.29
C ALA A 6 -2.89 -1.92 8.40
N ALA A 7 -2.07 -2.87 8.84
CA ALA A 7 -1.03 -2.64 9.83
C ALA A 7 0.28 -3.34 9.44
N PRO A 8 1.44 -2.76 9.79
CA PRO A 8 2.73 -3.39 9.53
C PRO A 8 2.82 -4.70 10.32
N MET A 9 3.20 -5.77 9.63
CA MET A 9 3.39 -7.07 10.26
C MET A 9 4.77 -7.11 10.94
N PRO A 10 4.88 -7.61 12.19
CA PRO A 10 6.17 -7.75 12.84
C PRO A 10 7.14 -8.60 12.00
N ASP A 11 8.37 -8.11 11.81
CA ASP A 11 9.36 -8.81 10.98
C ASP A 11 9.68 -10.22 11.50
N SER A 12 9.62 -10.42 12.82
CA SER A 12 9.77 -11.74 13.45
C SER A 12 8.68 -12.73 13.05
N LEU A 13 7.45 -12.25 12.84
CA LEU A 13 6.33 -13.06 12.38
C LEU A 13 6.47 -13.39 10.89
N LYS A 14 6.86 -12.42 10.06
CA LYS A 14 7.17 -12.67 8.63
C LYS A 14 8.24 -13.74 8.48
N ALA A 15 9.35 -13.59 9.20
CA ALA A 15 10.45 -14.56 9.19
C ALA A 15 10.02 -15.96 9.67
N TRP A 16 9.04 -16.04 10.58
CA TRP A 16 8.48 -17.32 10.99
C TRP A 16 7.70 -18.01 9.86
N TYR A 17 6.84 -17.28 9.14
CA TYR A 17 6.10 -17.83 7.99
C TYR A 17 7.02 -18.20 6.83
N GLN A 18 8.08 -17.43 6.58
CA GLN A 18 9.08 -17.77 5.56
C GLN A 18 9.75 -19.13 5.81
N ARG A 19 9.93 -19.55 7.08
CA ARG A 19 10.46 -20.90 7.41
C ARG A 19 9.52 -22.04 7.02
N LEU A 20 8.25 -21.73 6.77
CA LEU A 20 7.23 -22.67 6.29
C LEU A 20 7.03 -22.59 4.78
N ASP A 21 7.94 -21.93 4.05
CA ASP A 21 7.81 -21.67 2.61
C ASP A 21 6.56 -20.82 2.28
N MET A 22 6.14 -19.98 3.23
CA MET A 22 5.01 -19.08 3.10
C MET A 22 5.52 -17.64 3.06
N ASP A 23 5.63 -17.07 1.86
CA ASP A 23 5.95 -15.65 1.70
C ASP A 23 4.68 -14.79 1.81
N ILE A 24 4.69 -13.85 2.76
CA ILE A 24 3.56 -12.95 3.03
C ILE A 24 3.91 -11.57 2.52
N GLN A 25 3.13 -11.09 1.57
CA GLN A 25 3.29 -9.76 0.99
C GLN A 25 2.47 -8.72 1.77
N GLU A 26 3.01 -7.52 1.92
CA GLU A 26 2.30 -6.39 2.51
C GLU A 26 1.77 -5.45 1.42
N ILE A 27 0.56 -4.96 1.64
CA ILE A 27 -0.08 -3.93 0.82
C ILE A 27 -0.39 -2.71 1.68
N TYR A 28 -0.08 -1.53 1.14
CA TYR A 28 -0.61 -0.27 1.64
C TYR A 28 -1.66 0.30 0.67
N GLY A 29 -2.75 0.77 1.27
CA GLY A 29 -3.80 1.48 0.59
C GLY A 29 -4.90 1.93 1.53
N LEU A 30 -5.89 2.58 0.93
CA LEU A 30 -7.07 3.13 1.57
C LEU A 30 -8.30 2.74 0.76
N THR A 31 -9.49 2.96 1.35
CA THR A 31 -10.77 2.82 0.65
C THR A 31 -10.78 3.64 -0.64
N GLU A 32 -10.23 4.86 -0.57
CA GLU A 32 -10.10 5.84 -1.65
C GLU A 32 -9.22 5.34 -2.81
N THR A 33 -8.40 4.31 -2.58
CA THR A 33 -7.50 3.71 -3.58
C THR A 33 -7.99 2.36 -4.08
N CYS A 34 -9.25 2.01 -3.81
CA CYS A 34 -9.82 0.68 -4.09
C CYS A 34 -8.97 -0.45 -3.47
N GLY A 35 -8.52 -0.25 -2.23
CA GLY A 35 -7.81 -1.25 -1.44
C GLY A 35 -6.30 -1.04 -1.35
N GLY A 36 -5.59 -0.98 -2.48
CA GLY A 36 -4.13 -1.01 -2.48
C GLY A 36 -3.50 -0.28 -3.66
N PHE A 37 -2.36 0.36 -3.43
CA PHE A 37 -1.56 0.97 -4.49
C PHE A 37 -0.05 0.74 -4.35
N THR A 38 0.39 0.09 -3.27
CA THR A 38 1.74 -0.49 -3.16
C THR A 38 1.67 -1.96 -2.80
N MET A 39 2.74 -2.70 -3.10
CA MET A 39 2.90 -4.07 -2.65
C MET A 39 4.38 -4.43 -2.52
N THR A 40 4.71 -5.22 -1.51
CA THR A 40 6.02 -5.86 -1.41
C THR A 40 6.16 -6.99 -2.43
N ARG A 41 7.37 -7.29 -2.88
CA ARG A 41 7.60 -8.34 -3.89
C ARG A 41 7.99 -9.65 -3.23
N GLU A 42 7.49 -10.74 -3.79
CA GLU A 42 7.87 -12.09 -3.39
C GLU A 42 9.37 -12.29 -3.59
N GLY A 43 10.03 -12.87 -2.58
CA GLY A 43 11.47 -13.16 -2.62
C GLY A 43 12.41 -11.95 -2.46
N GLU A 44 11.90 -10.75 -2.16
CA GLU A 44 12.72 -9.60 -1.76
C GLU A 44 12.76 -9.48 -0.22
N ASP A 45 13.78 -8.80 0.33
CA ASP A 45 13.74 -8.38 1.74
C ASP A 45 12.73 -7.25 1.91
N THR A 46 11.72 -7.48 2.74
CA THR A 46 10.55 -6.63 2.91
C THR A 46 10.37 -6.16 4.36
N ALA A 47 11.45 -6.25 5.15
CA ALA A 47 11.47 -5.75 6.52
C ALA A 47 11.15 -4.24 6.57
N GLY A 48 10.18 -3.87 7.40
CA GLY A 48 9.81 -2.46 7.64
C GLY A 48 9.28 -1.68 6.42
N THR A 49 8.89 -2.31 5.33
CA THR A 49 8.36 -1.62 4.12
C THR A 49 7.04 -2.20 3.63
N VAL A 50 6.19 -1.32 3.09
CA VAL A 50 4.94 -1.67 2.37
C VAL A 50 5.16 -1.81 0.86
N GLY A 51 6.42 -1.86 0.43
CA GLY A 51 6.83 -2.17 -0.93
C GLY A 51 6.82 -0.97 -1.87
N ARG A 52 6.54 -1.24 -3.15
CA ARG A 52 6.63 -0.26 -4.24
C ARG A 52 5.27 -0.04 -4.89
N ALA A 53 5.12 1.09 -5.58
CA ALA A 53 3.91 1.40 -6.34
C ALA A 53 3.55 0.27 -7.33
N LEU A 54 2.28 -0.09 -7.36
CA LEU A 54 1.73 -1.02 -8.34
C LEU A 54 1.79 -0.42 -9.75
N LYS A 55 1.77 -1.29 -10.77
CA LYS A 55 1.79 -0.85 -12.17
C LYS A 55 0.59 0.09 -12.45
N GLY A 56 0.90 1.32 -12.88
CA GLY A 56 -0.12 2.34 -13.18
C GLY A 56 -0.45 3.26 -12.01
N ALA A 57 0.07 3.00 -10.81
CA ALA A 57 0.05 3.96 -9.72
C ALA A 57 1.33 4.82 -9.74
N GLU A 58 1.16 6.11 -9.48
CA GLU A 58 2.26 7.05 -9.25
C GLU A 58 2.19 7.56 -7.81
N MET A 59 3.36 7.77 -7.20
CA MET A 59 3.46 8.25 -5.82
C MET A 59 4.54 9.30 -5.67
N LYS A 60 4.33 10.23 -4.73
CA LYS A 60 5.36 11.14 -4.24
C LYS A 60 5.12 11.46 -2.77
N ILE A 61 6.17 11.90 -2.08
CA ILE A 61 6.06 12.47 -0.74
C ILE A 61 5.93 13.98 -0.87
N ALA A 62 4.91 14.56 -0.25
CA ALA A 62 4.76 16.01 -0.16
C ALA A 62 5.93 16.59 0.65
N ARG A 63 6.64 17.58 0.10
CA ARG A 63 7.86 18.13 0.74
C ARG A 63 7.58 18.75 2.12
N ASP A 64 6.42 19.37 2.28
CA ASP A 64 6.13 20.18 3.46
C ASP A 64 5.52 19.36 4.60
N SER A 65 4.57 18.47 4.30
CA SER A 65 3.88 17.66 5.30
C SER A 65 4.50 16.27 5.51
N GLY A 66 5.27 15.78 4.55
CA GLY A 66 5.73 14.39 4.52
C GLY A 66 4.63 13.39 4.15
N GLU A 67 3.46 13.86 3.70
CA GLU A 67 2.34 12.98 3.33
C GLU A 67 2.59 12.21 2.04
N VAL A 68 2.04 11.00 1.99
CA VAL A 68 2.02 10.17 0.79
C VAL A 68 0.92 10.66 -0.15
N LEU A 69 1.32 11.17 -1.32
CA LEU A 69 0.41 11.53 -2.39
C LEU A 69 0.48 10.45 -3.47
N ALA A 70 -0.68 9.98 -3.91
CA ALA A 70 -0.77 8.93 -4.92
C ALA A 70 -1.88 9.21 -5.94
N ARG A 71 -1.71 8.72 -7.15
CA ARG A 71 -2.75 8.69 -8.18
C ARG A 71 -2.68 7.39 -8.98
N GLY A 72 -3.82 6.89 -9.42
CA GLY A 72 -3.92 5.70 -10.24
C GLY A 72 -5.29 5.61 -10.91
N PRO A 73 -5.41 4.81 -11.99
CA PRO A 73 -6.63 4.74 -12.78
C PRO A 73 -7.83 4.09 -12.06
N TRP A 74 -7.59 3.41 -10.93
CA TRP A 74 -8.64 2.76 -10.12
C TRP A 74 -8.97 3.51 -8.83
N PHE A 75 -8.41 4.71 -8.63
CA PHE A 75 -8.69 5.50 -7.44
C PHE A 75 -10.12 6.05 -7.51
N MET A 76 -10.66 6.39 -6.34
CA MET A 76 -12.02 6.90 -6.24
C MET A 76 -12.23 8.12 -7.15
N ALA A 77 -13.46 8.28 -7.63
CA ALA A 77 -13.86 9.50 -8.35
C ALA A 77 -14.08 10.70 -7.40
N GLY A 78 -14.25 10.44 -6.10
CA GLY A 78 -14.55 11.46 -5.09
C GLY A 78 -15.51 10.96 -4.02
N TYR A 79 -15.81 11.83 -3.06
CA TYR A 79 -16.80 11.58 -2.01
C TYR A 79 -18.21 11.88 -2.52
N TYR A 80 -19.15 11.00 -2.20
CA TYR A 80 -20.53 11.09 -2.69
C TYR A 80 -21.22 12.39 -2.24
N LYS A 81 -21.69 13.18 -3.21
CA LYS A 81 -22.38 14.48 -3.01
C LYS A 81 -21.56 15.50 -2.19
N ASP A 82 -20.24 15.35 -2.15
CA ASP A 82 -19.35 16.27 -1.43
C ASP A 82 -18.23 16.77 -2.36
N PRO A 83 -18.50 17.82 -3.16
CA PRO A 83 -17.51 18.37 -4.09
C PRO A 83 -16.35 19.06 -3.37
N VAL A 84 -16.55 19.54 -2.13
CA VAL A 84 -15.51 20.22 -1.35
C VAL A 84 -14.47 19.20 -0.88
N LYS A 85 -14.88 18.05 -0.35
CA LYS A 85 -13.92 16.99 0.02
C LYS A 85 -13.34 16.24 -1.17
N THR A 86 -14.01 16.27 -2.32
CA THR A 86 -13.52 15.67 -3.57
C THR A 86 -12.43 16.52 -4.23
N ALA A 87 -12.43 17.83 -3.99
CA ALA A 87 -11.42 18.72 -4.55
C ALA A 87 -10.03 18.38 -3.97
N CYS A 88 -9.09 18.04 -4.85
CA CYS A 88 -7.67 17.83 -4.53
C CYS A 88 -6.86 19.11 -4.77
#